data_AF-A0A314Y7C1-F1
#
_entry.id   AF-A0A314Y7C1-F1
#
_cell.length_a   1.000
_cell.length_b   1.000
_cell.length_c   1.000
_cell.angle_alpha   90.00
_cell.angle_beta   90.00
_cell.angle_gamma   90.00
#
_symmetry.space_group_name_H-M   'P 1'
#
loop_
_entity.id
_entity.type
_entity.pdbx_description
1 polymer ?
#
loop_
_entity_poly.entity_id
_entity_poly.type
_entity_poly.pdbx_seq_one_letter_code
_entity_poly.pdbx_strand_id
1 'polypeptide(L)'
;MSLYPYVQKLLGSTMIARIGGVLSIPLLSSFPFIAKLSGFILSLMINIVSMVKNVLSMAIVTGLFTLQNNAVDQQQRGAANGLAMTAMSLFKAVGPASAGALFSWAEKRQNAVILPGVQVVFFILNVVEAIAVLMTFKPFLTQRHNEQR
;
A
#
# COMPACT_ATOMS: atom_id res chain seq x y z
N MET A 1 19.27 0.23 -1.01
CA MET A 1 18.67 -0.39 0.21
C MET A 1 19.48 -0.13 1.48
N SER A 2 20.21 0.98 1.58
CA SER A 2 21.03 1.34 2.75
C SER A 2 20.32 2.32 3.71
N LEU A 3 19.30 3.04 3.26
CA LEU A 3 18.54 4.00 4.08
C LEU A 3 17.45 3.34 4.95
N TYR A 4 16.83 2.26 4.47
CA TYR A 4 15.77 1.55 5.20
C TYR A 4 16.20 1.09 6.61
N PRO A 5 17.36 0.44 6.83
CA PRO A 5 17.77 0.06 8.18
C PRO A 5 17.98 1.27 9.10
N TYR A 6 18.45 2.42 8.59
CA TYR A 6 18.57 3.66 9.36
C TYR A 6 17.19 4.20 9.78
N VAL A 7 16.25 4.31 8.82
CA VAL A 7 14.89 4.79 9.06
C VAL A 7 14.13 3.85 10.00
N GLN A 8 14.33 2.53 9.86
CA GLN A 8 13.73 1.52 10.74
C GLN A 8 14.24 1.63 12.17
N LYS A 9 15.53 1.91 12.36
CA LYS A 9 16.11 2.08 13.69
C LYS A 9 15.59 3.34 14.40
N LEU A 10 15.20 4.36 13.62
CA LEU A 10 14.70 5.64 14.14
C LEU A 10 13.18 5.63 14.42
N LEU A 11 12.38 5.07 13.51
CA LEU A 11 10.91 5.18 13.54
C LEU A 11 10.21 3.88 13.95
N GLY A 12 10.87 2.73 13.81
CA GLY A 12 10.25 1.43 13.96
C GLY A 12 9.42 1.02 12.74
N SER A 13 9.37 -0.30 12.49
CA SER A 13 8.72 -0.89 11.32
C SER A 13 7.24 -0.49 11.16
N THR A 14 6.50 -0.42 12.27
CA THR A 14 5.08 -0.04 12.27
C THR A 14 4.86 1.41 11.87
N MET A 15 5.73 2.34 12.30
CA MET A 15 5.60 3.75 11.97
C MET A 15 5.94 4.01 10.50
N ILE A 16 6.91 3.27 9.94
CA ILE A 16 7.21 3.32 8.50
C ILE A 16 6.00 2.87 7.68
N ALA A 17 5.35 1.76 8.07
CA ALA A 17 4.15 1.27 7.39
C ALA A 17 3.01 2.29 7.44
N ARG A 18 2.80 2.93 8.61
CA ARG A 18 1.79 3.98 8.81
C ARG A 18 2.06 5.22 7.98
N ILE A 19 3.26 5.80 8.10
CA ILE A 19 3.64 7.00 7.37
C ILE A 19 3.57 6.73 5.87
N GLY A 20 4.07 5.57 5.43
CA GLY A 20 4.04 5.20 4.02
C GLY A 20 2.62 5.08 3.47
N GLY A 21 1.71 4.45 4.21
CA GLY A 21 0.30 4.37 3.82
C GLY A 21 -0.40 5.73 3.83
N VAL A 22 -0.17 6.56 4.87
CA VAL A 22 -0.76 7.92 4.94
C VAL A 22 -0.26 8.80 3.79
N LEU A 23 1.01 8.70 3.40
CA LEU A 23 1.56 9.45 2.26
C LEU A 23 1.07 8.94 0.90
N SER A 24 0.65 7.68 0.83
CA SER A 24 0.18 7.07 -0.42
C SER A 24 -1.26 7.50 -0.76
N ILE A 25 -2.07 7.88 0.23
CA ILE A 25 -3.44 8.41 0.06
C ILE A 25 -3.48 9.73 -0.76
N PRO A 26 -2.78 10.82 -0.38
CA PRO A 26 -2.76 12.04 -1.18
C PRO A 26 -2.10 11.81 -2.53
N LEU A 27 -1.14 10.88 -2.61
CA LEU A 27 -0.50 10.50 -3.87
C LEU A 27 -1.51 9.85 -4.84
N LEU A 28 -2.30 8.87 -4.38
CA LEU A 28 -3.38 8.23 -5.15
C LEU A 28 -4.46 9.23 -5.56
N SER A 29 -4.82 10.13 -4.65
CA SER A 29 -5.82 11.18 -4.90
C SER A 29 -5.37 12.18 -5.98
N SER A 30 -4.05 12.32 -6.20
CA SER A 30 -3.48 13.21 -7.20
C SER A 30 -3.50 12.63 -8.63
N PHE A 31 -3.63 11.30 -8.80
CA PHE A 31 -3.58 10.65 -10.12
C PHE A 31 -4.65 11.12 -11.13
N PRO A 32 -5.93 11.32 -10.74
CA PRO A 32 -6.94 11.88 -11.65
C PRO A 32 -6.56 13.26 -12.20
N PHE A 33 -5.80 14.06 -11.44
CA PHE A 33 -5.32 15.37 -11.87
C PHE A 33 -4.10 15.23 -12.78
N ILE A 34 -3.19 14.31 -12.47
CA ILE A 34 -2.03 14.00 -13.32
C ILE A 34 -2.50 13.57 -14.71
N ALA A 35 -3.57 12.79 -14.79
CA ALA A 35 -4.17 12.34 -16.05
C ALA A 35 -4.71 13.46 -16.95
N LYS A 36 -4.85 14.70 -16.45
CA LYS A 36 -5.22 15.87 -17.27
C LYS A 36 -4.03 16.51 -17.99
N LEU A 37 -2.79 16.15 -17.64
CA LEU A 37 -1.60 16.63 -18.33
C LEU A 37 -1.40 15.87 -19.63
N SER A 38 -0.61 16.43 -20.55
CA SER A 38 -0.31 15.81 -21.85
C SER A 38 1.18 15.86 -22.17
N GLY A 39 1.60 14.97 -23.07
CA GLY A 39 2.96 14.94 -23.61
C GLY A 39 4.04 14.61 -22.57
N PHE A 40 5.16 15.35 -22.64
CA PHE A 40 6.34 15.10 -21.81
C PHE A 40 6.06 15.23 -20.31
N ILE A 41 5.25 16.22 -19.90
CA ILE A 41 4.99 16.49 -18.48
C ILE A 41 4.20 15.35 -17.85
N LEU A 42 3.22 14.78 -18.57
CA LEU A 42 2.49 13.60 -18.12
C LEU A 42 3.44 12.42 -17.85
N SER A 43 4.33 12.10 -18.79
CA SER A 43 5.30 11.02 -18.64
C SER A 43 6.25 11.27 -17.46
N LEU A 44 6.76 12.49 -17.32
CA LEU A 44 7.64 12.87 -16.21
C LEU A 44 6.93 12.69 -14.86
N MET A 45 5.71 13.21 -14.71
CA MET A 45 4.94 13.12 -13.47
C MET A 45 4.60 11.67 -13.12
N ILE A 46 4.15 10.87 -14.09
CA ILE A 46 3.87 9.45 -13.87
C ILE A 46 5.12 8.71 -13.39
N ASN A 47 6.29 8.99 -13.97
CA ASN A 47 7.54 8.36 -13.55
C ASN A 47 7.94 8.74 -12.13
N ILE A 48 7.89 10.03 -11.76
CA ILE A 48 8.20 10.50 -10.41
C ILE A 48 7.26 9.85 -9.40
N VAL A 49 5.95 9.90 -9.66
CA VAL A 49 4.93 9.30 -8.77
C VAL A 49 5.10 7.79 -8.67
N SER A 50 5.42 7.11 -9.78
CA SER A 50 5.68 5.66 -9.77
C SER A 50 6.92 5.32 -8.95
N MET A 51 7.99 6.11 -9.04
CA MET A 51 9.18 5.92 -8.21
C MET A 51 8.88 6.11 -6.72
N VAL A 52 8.18 7.18 -6.35
CA VAL A 52 7.77 7.43 -4.96
C VAL A 52 6.92 6.27 -4.44
N LYS A 53 5.92 5.85 -5.20
CA LYS A 53 5.05 4.72 -4.84
C LYS A 53 5.84 3.41 -4.67
N ASN A 54 6.80 3.13 -5.55
CA ASN A 54 7.64 1.93 -5.46
C ASN A 54 8.51 1.94 -4.20
N VAL A 55 9.12 3.08 -3.87
CA VAL A 55 9.94 3.21 -2.65
C VAL A 55 9.09 3.03 -1.39
N LEU A 56 7.91 3.67 -1.33
CA LEU A 56 6.98 3.53 -0.22
C LEU A 56 6.49 2.07 -0.07
N SER A 57 6.09 1.45 -1.18
CA SER A 57 5.65 0.05 -1.22
C SER A 57 6.73 -0.91 -0.70
N MET A 58 7.97 -0.75 -1.17
CA MET A 58 9.09 -1.57 -0.67
C MET A 58 9.33 -1.37 0.83
N ALA A 59 9.25 -0.13 1.33
CA ALA A 59 9.41 0.15 2.75
C ALA A 59 8.29 -0.50 3.60
N ILE A 60 7.04 -0.42 3.16
CA ILE A 60 5.89 -1.04 3.83
C ILE A 60 6.04 -2.57 3.85
N VAL A 61 6.31 -3.20 2.71
CA VAL A 61 6.46 -4.66 2.58
C VAL A 61 7.59 -5.18 3.47
N THR A 62 8.74 -4.50 3.46
CA THR A 62 9.87 -4.86 4.31
C THR A 62 9.52 -4.71 5.79
N GLY A 63 8.73 -3.69 6.13
CA GLY A 63 8.24 -3.48 7.48
C GLY A 63 7.32 -4.61 7.94
N LEU A 64 6.35 -4.98 7.10
CA LEU A 64 5.42 -6.07 7.37
C LEU A 64 6.14 -7.41 7.55
N PHE A 65 7.12 -7.74 6.70
CA PHE A 65 7.92 -8.95 6.90
C PHE A 65 8.71 -8.93 8.20
N THR A 66 9.24 -7.78 8.61
CA THR A 66 9.90 -7.65 9.91
C THR A 66 8.92 -7.89 11.06
N LEU A 67 7.70 -7.34 10.97
CA LEU A 67 6.67 -7.53 11.99
C LEU A 67 6.22 -8.98 12.08
N GLN A 68 6.02 -9.67 10.95
CA GLN A 68 5.67 -11.09 10.91
C GLN A 68 6.77 -11.95 11.54
N ASN A 69 8.04 -11.71 11.19
CA ASN A 69 9.18 -12.44 11.75
C ASN A 69 9.35 -12.21 13.27
N ASN A 70 8.97 -11.04 13.78
CA ASN A 70 9.01 -10.74 15.21
C ASN A 70 7.79 -11.26 15.98
N ALA A 71 6.67 -11.53 15.30
CA ALA A 71 5.45 -12.05 15.91
C ALA A 71 5.52 -13.55 16.20
N VAL A 72 6.42 -14.29 15.54
CA VAL A 72 6.56 -15.75 15.66
C VAL A 72 7.95 -16.16 16.12
N ASP A 73 8.04 -17.32 16.77
CA ASP A 73 9.32 -17.88 17.21
C ASP A 73 10.16 -18.31 15.99
N GLN A 74 11.49 -18.31 16.14
CA GLN A 74 12.43 -18.53 15.04
C GLN A 74 12.14 -19.80 14.23
N GLN A 75 11.74 -20.89 14.90
CA GLN A 75 11.43 -22.18 14.26
C GLN A 75 10.18 -22.12 13.37
N GLN A 76 9.25 -21.21 13.64
CA GLN A 76 7.99 -21.05 12.90
C GLN A 76 8.03 -19.99 11.81
N ARG A 77 9.13 -19.23 11.70
CA ARG A 77 9.28 -18.15 10.69
C ARG A 77 9.09 -18.66 9.25
N GLY A 78 9.55 -19.87 8.95
CA GLY A 78 9.36 -20.48 7.63
C GLY A 78 7.89 -20.71 7.29
N ALA A 79 7.12 -21.28 8.23
CA ALA A 79 5.69 -21.51 8.06
C ALA A 79 4.90 -20.19 7.98
N ALA A 80 5.22 -19.22 8.84
CA ALA A 80 4.58 -17.90 8.84
C ALA A 80 4.82 -17.15 7.53
N ASN A 81 6.07 -17.11 7.05
CA ASN A 81 6.42 -16.46 5.78
C ASN A 81 5.79 -17.20 4.59
N GLY A 82 5.72 -18.54 4.62
CA GLY A 82 5.03 -19.34 3.62
C GLY A 82 3.55 -18.97 3.52
N LEU A 83 2.83 -18.95 4.65
CA LEU A 83 1.42 -18.53 4.70
C LEU A 83 1.21 -17.10 4.21
N ALA A 84 2.07 -16.16 4.63
CA ALA A 84 2.00 -14.76 4.19
C ALA A 84 2.20 -14.63 2.66
N MET A 85 3.14 -15.39 2.09
CA MET A 85 3.40 -15.41 0.66
C MET A 85 2.24 -16.04 -0.13
N THR A 86 1.64 -17.12 0.37
CA THR A 86 0.44 -17.72 -0.22
C THR A 86 -0.74 -16.76 -0.20
N ALA A 87 -0.99 -16.08 0.92
CA ALA A 87 -2.05 -15.07 0.99
C ALA A 87 -1.79 -13.93 0.00
N MET A 88 -0.55 -13.40 -0.05
CA MET A 88 -0.17 -12.35 -0.99
C MET A 88 -0.35 -12.79 -2.45
N SER A 89 0.04 -14.02 -2.81
CA SER A 89 -0.08 -14.50 -4.19
C SER A 89 -1.53 -14.66 -4.63
N LEU A 90 -2.41 -15.13 -3.73
CA LEU A 90 -3.86 -15.18 -3.97
C LEU A 90 -4.42 -13.78 -4.26
N PHE A 91 -4.09 -12.79 -3.43
CA PHE A 91 -4.52 -11.40 -3.67
C PHE A 91 -3.94 -10.83 -4.97
N LYS A 92 -2.68 -11.14 -5.30
CA LYS A 92 -2.08 -10.73 -6.58
C LYS A 92 -2.75 -11.38 -7.78
N ALA A 93 -3.25 -12.61 -7.65
CA ALA A 93 -3.97 -13.29 -8.73
C ALA A 93 -5.36 -12.67 -8.98
N VAL A 94 -6.08 -12.30 -7.91
CA VAL A 94 -7.43 -11.70 -8.02
C VAL A 94 -7.39 -10.19 -8.31
N GLY A 95 -6.28 -9.53 -7.98
CA GLY A 95 -6.09 -8.09 -8.15
C GLY A 95 -6.41 -7.57 -9.56
N PRO A 96 -5.82 -8.11 -10.64
CA PRO A 96 -6.09 -7.64 -12.00
C PRO A 96 -7.57 -7.79 -12.42
N ALA A 97 -8.22 -8.90 -12.05
CA ALA A 97 -9.62 -9.14 -12.39
C ALA A 97 -10.55 -8.15 -11.66
N SER A 98 -10.33 -7.97 -10.35
CA SER A 98 -11.10 -6.99 -9.56
C SER A 98 -10.88 -5.55 -10.02
N ALA A 99 -9.64 -5.18 -10.35
CA ALA A 99 -9.31 -3.87 -10.92
C ALA A 99 -9.99 -3.66 -12.28
N GLY A 100 -9.98 -4.67 -13.16
CA GLY A 100 -10.64 -4.61 -14.46
C GLY A 100 -12.15 -4.46 -14.36
N ALA A 101 -12.80 -5.22 -13.48
CA ALA A 101 -14.24 -5.09 -13.22
C ALA A 101 -14.60 -3.70 -12.66
N LEU A 102 -13.80 -3.20 -11.72
CA LEU A 102 -13.97 -1.86 -11.16
C LEU A 102 -13.80 -0.76 -12.22
N PHE A 103 -12.79 -0.91 -13.08
CA PHE A 103 -12.54 0.03 -14.18
C PHE A 103 -13.68 0.02 -15.22
N SER A 104 -14.16 -1.15 -15.61
CA SER A 104 -15.30 -1.29 -16.52
C SER A 104 -16.58 -0.64 -15.95
N TRP A 105 -16.81 -0.81 -14.64
CA TRP A 105 -17.91 -0.12 -13.96
C TRP A 105 -17.74 1.40 -13.95
N ALA A 106 -16.52 1.89 -13.73
CA ALA A 106 -16.18 3.31 -13.79
C ALA A 106 -16.45 3.90 -15.18
N GLU A 107 -16.09 3.20 -16.26
CA GLU A 107 -16.35 3.63 -17.64
C GLU A 107 -17.85 3.77 -17.96
N LYS A 108 -18.72 2.95 -17.35
CA LYS A 108 -20.17 3.08 -17.52
C LYS A 108 -20.74 4.34 -16.86
N ARG A 109 -20.00 5.00 -15.97
CA ARG A 109 -20.47 6.09 -15.10
C ARG A 109 -19.78 7.43 -15.37
N GLN A 110 -19.33 7.69 -16.60
CA GLN A 110 -18.67 8.96 -16.96
C GLN A 110 -19.56 10.19 -16.71
N ASN A 111 -20.88 10.06 -16.87
CA ASN A 111 -21.83 11.17 -16.74
C ASN A 111 -22.43 11.34 -15.34
N ALA A 112 -21.89 10.69 -14.31
CA ALA A 112 -22.41 10.87 -12.95
C ALA A 112 -22.00 12.22 -12.35
N VAL A 113 -22.91 12.79 -11.57
CA VAL A 113 -22.70 14.06 -10.85
C VAL A 113 -21.67 13.91 -9.71
N ILE A 114 -21.57 12.72 -9.11
CA ILE A 114 -20.65 12.41 -8.00
C ILE A 114 -19.68 11.32 -8.45
N LEU A 115 -18.38 11.59 -8.31
CA LEU A 115 -17.26 10.69 -8.65
C LEU A 115 -17.39 10.06 -10.06
N PRO A 116 -17.43 10.87 -11.13
CA PRO A 116 -17.52 10.38 -12.51
C PRO A 116 -16.29 9.58 -12.94
N GLY A 117 -16.54 8.53 -13.72
CA GLY A 117 -15.49 7.81 -14.42
C GLY A 117 -14.40 7.28 -13.49
N VAL A 118 -13.14 7.47 -13.89
CA VAL A 118 -11.96 6.95 -13.18
C VAL A 118 -11.79 7.49 -11.75
N GLN A 119 -12.45 8.60 -11.40
CA GLN A 119 -12.38 9.15 -10.04
C GLN A 119 -12.92 8.17 -9.00
N VAL A 120 -13.94 7.38 -9.34
CA VAL A 120 -14.47 6.36 -8.43
C VAL A 120 -13.48 5.24 -8.14
N VAL A 121 -12.62 4.91 -9.13
CA VAL A 121 -11.57 3.89 -8.98
C VAL A 121 -10.55 4.35 -7.95
N PHE A 122 -10.03 5.58 -8.12
CA PHE A 122 -9.07 6.14 -7.18
C PHE A 122 -9.67 6.39 -5.80
N PHE A 123 -10.96 6.77 -5.71
CA PHE A 123 -11.65 6.88 -4.43
C PHE A 123 -11.71 5.54 -3.69
N ILE A 124 -12.12 4.46 -4.37
CA ILE A 124 -12.18 3.13 -3.77
C ILE A 124 -10.78 2.66 -3.34
N LEU A 125 -9.74 2.90 -4.15
CA LEU A 125 -8.37 2.60 -3.77
C LEU A 125 -7.92 3.37 -2.52
N ASN A 126 -8.28 4.65 -2.40
CA ASN A 126 -8.01 5.44 -1.19
C ASN A 126 -8.75 4.91 0.04
N VAL A 127 -10.00 4.45 -0.10
CA VAL A 127 -10.75 3.83 1.00
C VAL A 127 -10.07 2.53 1.44
N VAL A 128 -9.66 1.67 0.50
CA VAL A 128 -8.94 0.43 0.80
C VAL A 128 -7.61 0.73 1.51
N GLU A 129 -6.88 1.74 1.05
CA GLU A 129 -5.63 2.15 1.69
C GLU A 129 -5.84 2.74 3.09
N ALA A 130 -6.89 3.56 3.28
CA ALA A 130 -7.26 4.08 4.59
C ALA A 130 -7.60 2.96 5.56
N ILE A 131 -8.35 1.93 5.12
CA ILE A 131 -8.62 0.74 5.93
C ILE A 131 -7.31 0.00 6.26
N ALA A 132 -6.41 -0.18 5.29
CA ALA A 132 -5.13 -0.83 5.52
C ALA A 132 -4.29 -0.06 6.56
N VAL A 133 -4.26 1.27 6.48
CA VAL A 133 -3.61 2.12 7.48
C VAL A 133 -4.28 1.97 8.84
N LEU A 134 -5.62 1.99 8.93
CA LEU A 134 -6.37 1.80 10.17
C LEU A 134 -6.07 0.44 10.83
N MET A 135 -5.93 -0.62 10.02
CA MET A 135 -5.56 -1.96 10.50
C MET A 135 -4.16 -2.02 11.12
N THR A 136 -3.30 -1.03 10.88
CA THR A 136 -2.00 -0.96 11.56
C THR A 136 -2.08 -0.38 12.97
N PHE A 137 -3.23 0.16 13.39
CA PHE A 137 -3.44 0.69 14.75
C PHE A 137 -3.99 -0.38 15.70
N LYS A 138 -3.91 -0.11 17.01
CA LYS A 138 -4.54 -0.97 18.02
C LYS A 138 -6.08 -0.87 17.88
N PRO A 139 -6.84 -1.96 18.06
CA PRO A 139 -6.42 -3.28 18.56
C PRO A 139 -5.87 -4.26 17.51
N PHE A 140 -5.97 -3.92 16.22
CA PHE A 140 -5.72 -4.85 15.12
C PHE A 140 -4.28 -5.32 15.01
N LEU A 141 -3.31 -4.40 15.09
CA LEU A 141 -1.89 -4.73 15.09
C LEU A 141 -1.32 -4.66 16.52
N THR A 142 -1.52 -5.73 17.28
CA THR A 142 -0.90 -5.89 18.60
C THR A 142 0.50 -6.45 18.43
N GLN A 143 1.51 -5.66 18.76
CA GLN A 143 2.89 -6.13 18.80
C GLN A 143 3.11 -6.97 20.06
N ARG A 144 3.74 -8.14 19.91
CA ARG A 144 4.29 -8.87 21.05
C ARG A 144 5.26 -7.92 21.76
N HIS A 145 4.95 -7.55 23.00
CA HIS A 145 5.89 -6.83 23.86
C HIS A 145 7.00 -7.84 24.15
N ASN A 146 8.16 -7.67 23.51
CA ASN A 146 9.35 -8.32 24.03
C ASN A 146 9.68 -7.56 25.32
N GLU A 147 9.25 -8.11 26.45
CA GLU A 147 9.95 -7.82 27.70
C GLU A 147 11.45 -8.08 27.45
N GLN A 148 12.22 -7.01 27.65
CA GLN A 148 13.67 -7.01 27.84
C GLN A 148 14.55 -7.47 26.67
N ARG A 149 15.08 -6.47 25.95
CA ARG A 149 16.51 -6.42 25.66
C ARG A 149 17.06 -5.05 26.04
#